data_AF-N0B6C3-F1
#
_entry.id   AF-N0B6C3-F1
#
_cell.length_a   1.000
_cell.length_b   1.000
_cell.length_c   1.000
_cell.angle_alpha   90.00
_cell.angle_beta   90.00
_cell.angle_gamma   90.00
#
_symmetry.space_group_name_H-M   'P 1'
#
loop_
_entity.id
_entity.type
_entity.pdbx_description
1 polymer ?
#
loop_
_entity_poly.entity_id
_entity_poly.type
_entity_poly.pdbx_seq_one_letter_code
_entity_poly.pdbx_strand_id
1 'polypeptide(L)'
;MLERDLYEPVYNYLEVRFRDRLQPARGDLRHITAITANAGGNSTGTWSKSDLCMISLSRQKYGITWRIDLHGFEVKPLGSCTVQSVHEALNHTSLVNFTYLVWHTEDWDEARDECSIILSRCSHYGVGLITFSDACDLRSYVLHLPARRHEPAADAFDEFVETRLSQSDRTKLLGWITELRR
;
A
#
# COMPACT_ATOMS: atom_id res chain seq x y z
N MET A 1 -7.41 18.95 -7.37
CA MET A 1 -7.20 18.30 -6.07
C MET A 1 -5.72 18.05 -5.94
N LEU A 2 -5.08 18.43 -4.83
CA LEU A 2 -3.67 18.15 -4.60
C LEU A 2 -3.50 16.71 -4.11
N GLU A 3 -2.29 16.16 -4.21
CA GLU A 3 -1.98 14.79 -3.76
C GLU A 3 -2.37 14.57 -2.29
N ARG A 4 -2.05 15.50 -1.40
CA ARG A 4 -2.41 15.43 0.03
C ARG A 4 -3.91 15.37 0.31
N ASP A 5 -4.73 15.90 -0.58
CA ASP A 5 -6.18 15.89 -0.41
C ASP A 5 -6.75 14.48 -0.69
N LEU A 6 -5.96 13.60 -1.32
CA LEU A 6 -6.32 12.23 -1.66
C LEU A 6 -5.95 11.22 -0.58
N TYR A 7 -5.09 11.57 0.38
CA TYR A 7 -4.63 10.59 1.39
C TYR A 7 -5.77 10.07 2.24
N GLU A 8 -6.64 10.94 2.74
CA GLU A 8 -7.79 10.51 3.55
C GLU A 8 -8.82 9.70 2.74
N PRO A 9 -9.22 10.10 1.52
CA PRO A 9 -10.02 9.24 0.63
C PRO A 9 -9.41 7.85 0.37
N VAL A 10 -8.12 7.79 0.04
CA VAL A 10 -7.42 6.52 -0.21
C VAL A 10 -7.37 5.69 1.07
N TYR A 11 -7.07 6.30 2.23
CA TYR A 11 -7.12 5.63 3.53
C TYR A 11 -8.48 4.95 3.76
N ASN A 12 -9.58 5.67 3.51
CA ASN A 12 -10.93 5.13 3.66
C ASN A 12 -11.21 3.98 2.69
N TYR A 13 -10.76 4.08 1.44
CA TYR A 13 -10.81 2.95 0.50
C TYR A 13 -10.02 1.74 1.00
N LEU A 14 -8.83 1.95 1.56
CA LEU A 14 -8.00 0.88 2.09
C LEU A 14 -8.71 0.16 3.25
N GLU A 15 -9.22 0.93 4.21
CA GLU A 15 -9.91 0.44 5.40
C GLU A 15 -11.23 -0.29 5.10
N VAL A 16 -11.94 0.08 4.04
CA VAL A 16 -13.28 -0.46 3.76
C VAL A 16 -13.27 -1.51 2.65
N ARG A 17 -12.48 -1.32 1.59
CA ARG A 17 -12.58 -2.13 0.36
C ARG A 17 -11.31 -2.88 0.02
N PHE A 18 -10.13 -2.30 0.25
CA PHE A 18 -8.89 -3.01 -0.03
C PHE A 18 -8.66 -4.15 0.96
N ARG A 19 -8.91 -3.92 2.26
CA ARG A 19 -8.74 -4.96 3.29
C ARG A 19 -9.49 -6.26 3.01
N ASP A 20 -10.66 -6.17 2.37
CA ASP A 20 -11.49 -7.34 2.06
C ASP A 20 -10.80 -8.26 1.05
N ARG A 21 -9.88 -7.72 0.23
CA ARG A 21 -9.05 -8.50 -0.68
C ARG A 21 -7.92 -9.23 0.04
N LEU A 22 -7.51 -8.76 1.21
CA LEU A 22 -6.49 -9.41 2.04
C LEU A 22 -7.09 -10.45 2.98
N GLN A 23 -8.39 -10.38 3.24
CA GLN A 23 -9.11 -11.30 4.12
C GLN A 23 -9.07 -12.72 3.53
N PRO A 24 -8.48 -13.70 4.24
CA PRO A 24 -8.60 -15.09 3.86
C PRO A 24 -10.07 -15.51 3.76
N ALA A 25 -10.43 -16.26 2.71
CA ALA A 25 -11.78 -16.79 2.54
C ALA A 25 -12.27 -17.59 3.76
N ARG A 26 -11.32 -18.24 4.46
CA ARG A 26 -11.53 -18.84 5.77
C ARG A 26 -10.30 -18.56 6.62
N GLY A 27 -10.44 -17.72 7.63
CA GLY A 27 -9.33 -17.38 8.51
C GLY A 27 -9.51 -16.02 9.13
N ASP A 28 -8.42 -15.54 9.71
CA ASP A 28 -8.38 -14.31 10.48
C ASP A 28 -7.55 -13.26 9.73
N LEU A 29 -7.95 -12.00 9.85
CA LEU A 29 -7.20 -10.84 9.41
C LEU A 29 -7.19 -9.80 10.53
N ARG A 30 -6.03 -9.23 10.81
CA ARG A 30 -5.86 -7.99 11.55
C ARG A 30 -5.07 -7.03 10.68
N HIS A 31 -5.40 -5.75 10.70
CA HIS A 31 -4.68 -4.77 9.90
C HIS A 31 -4.54 -3.42 10.58
N ILE A 32 -3.46 -2.72 10.21
CA ILE A 32 -3.21 -1.32 10.55
C ILE A 32 -3.00 -0.60 9.23
N THR A 33 -3.79 0.44 8.98
CA THR A 33 -3.55 1.39 7.90
C THR A 33 -3.03 2.69 8.50
N ALA A 34 -2.09 3.34 7.84
CA ALA A 34 -1.57 4.64 8.25
C ALA A 34 -1.29 5.53 7.04
N ILE A 35 -1.57 6.82 7.18
CA ILE A 35 -1.05 7.85 6.27
C ILE A 35 0.39 8.11 6.68
N THR A 36 1.33 7.62 5.87
CA THR A 36 2.75 7.73 6.16
C THR A 36 3.34 9.01 5.61
N ALA A 37 2.77 9.68 4.60
CA ALA A 37 3.30 10.84 3.88
C ALA A 37 4.00 11.93 4.72
N ASN A 38 3.61 12.12 5.99
CA ASN A 38 4.22 13.09 6.93
C ASN A 38 5.17 12.49 8.00
N ALA A 39 5.29 11.16 8.10
CA ALA A 39 6.13 10.46 9.08
C ALA A 39 7.64 10.40 8.76
N GLY A 40 8.48 10.58 9.78
CA GLY A 40 9.94 10.67 9.64
C GLY A 40 10.37 12.10 9.31
N GLY A 41 11.09 12.74 10.24
CA GLY A 41 11.63 14.09 10.05
C GLY A 41 12.69 14.14 8.96
N ASN A 42 13.27 15.32 8.72
CA ASN A 42 14.29 15.60 7.68
C ASN A 42 15.55 14.69 7.70
N SER A 43 15.65 13.73 8.62
CA SER A 43 16.79 12.84 8.85
C SER A 43 16.51 11.35 8.66
N THR A 44 15.32 10.91 8.23
CA THR A 44 15.03 9.47 8.09
C THR A 44 15.29 8.96 6.67
N GLY A 45 16.51 8.46 6.45
CA GLY A 45 16.86 7.49 5.40
C GLY A 45 17.00 8.00 3.97
N THR A 46 17.91 7.40 3.21
CA THR A 46 18.19 7.67 1.78
C THR A 46 17.07 7.16 0.84
N TRP A 47 16.00 6.59 1.38
CA TRP A 47 15.02 5.81 0.63
C TRP A 47 13.65 6.49 0.53
N SER A 48 13.05 6.38 -0.66
CA SER A 48 11.69 6.84 -0.98
C SER A 48 10.68 6.26 -0.01
N LYS A 49 9.64 7.06 0.27
CA LYS A 49 8.66 6.79 1.31
C LYS A 49 7.28 6.78 0.68
N SER A 50 6.50 5.75 0.96
CA SER A 50 5.13 5.68 0.50
C SER A 50 4.22 6.70 1.19
N ASP A 51 3.20 7.15 0.47
CA ASP A 51 2.19 8.06 1.02
C ASP A 51 1.32 7.41 2.09
N LEU A 52 0.94 6.15 1.87
CA LEU A 52 0.21 5.35 2.84
C LEU A 52 0.83 3.96 2.96
N CYS A 53 0.48 3.28 4.05
CA CYS A 53 0.76 1.86 4.21
C CYS A 53 -0.39 1.09 4.84
N MET A 54 -0.37 -0.22 4.63
CA MET A 54 -1.20 -1.17 5.37
C MET A 54 -0.34 -2.36 5.80
N ILE A 55 -0.29 -2.62 7.10
CA ILE A 55 0.21 -3.87 7.66
C ILE A 55 -0.96 -4.83 7.77
N SER A 56 -0.81 -6.04 7.23
CA SER A 56 -1.76 -7.12 7.40
C SER A 56 -1.13 -8.28 8.15
N LEU A 57 -1.83 -8.77 9.17
CA LEU A 57 -1.54 -10.02 9.87
C LEU A 57 -2.67 -10.98 9.54
N SER A 58 -2.37 -12.00 8.74
CA SER A 58 -3.37 -12.96 8.27
C SER A 58 -3.01 -14.38 8.64
N ARG A 59 -4.02 -15.22 8.84
CA ARG A 59 -3.85 -16.66 9.05
C ARG A 59 -5.02 -17.40 8.43
N GLN A 60 -4.71 -18.39 7.59
CA GLN A 60 -5.72 -19.31 7.04
C GLN A 60 -6.30 -20.19 8.17
N LYS A 61 -7.55 -20.65 8.05
CA LYS A 61 -8.22 -21.49 9.07
C LYS A 61 -7.39 -22.71 9.50
N TYR A 62 -6.64 -23.30 8.57
CA TYR A 62 -5.79 -24.48 8.82
C TYR A 62 -4.29 -24.13 8.75
N GLY A 63 -3.95 -22.83 8.65
CA GLY A 63 -2.59 -22.35 8.69
C GLY A 63 -2.05 -22.34 10.11
N ILE A 64 -0.86 -22.90 10.29
CA ILE A 64 -0.22 -22.99 11.62
C ILE A 64 0.40 -21.65 12.00
N THR A 65 0.88 -20.89 11.02
CA THR A 65 1.58 -19.62 11.24
C THR A 65 0.76 -18.42 10.80
N TRP A 66 0.90 -17.33 11.54
CA TRP A 66 0.47 -16.01 11.10
C TRP A 66 1.49 -15.46 10.10
N ARG A 67 0.97 -14.85 9.04
CA ARG A 67 1.78 -14.15 8.04
C ARG A 67 1.60 -12.66 8.25
N ILE A 68 2.72 -11.95 8.27
CA ILE A 68 2.75 -10.48 8.25
C ILE A 68 3.19 -10.01 6.87
N ASP A 69 2.43 -9.09 6.30
CA ASP A 69 2.77 -8.43 5.05
C ASP A 69 2.59 -6.92 5.19
N LEU A 70 3.57 -6.17 4.68
CA LEU A 70 3.54 -4.72 4.60
C LEU A 70 3.26 -4.27 3.17
N HIS A 71 2.23 -3.45 3.01
CA HIS A 71 1.79 -2.88 1.74
C HIS A 71 2.07 -1.37 1.74
N GLY A 72 2.78 -0.85 0.74
CA GLY A 72 2.99 0.57 0.51
C GLY A 72 2.17 1.08 -0.66
N PHE A 73 1.60 2.28 -0.54
CA PHE A 73 0.76 2.90 -1.56
C PHE A 73 1.31 4.28 -1.90
N GLU A 74 1.57 4.50 -3.18
CA GLU A 74 1.98 5.78 -3.75
C GLU A 74 0.78 6.39 -4.48
N VAL A 75 0.37 7.60 -4.11
CA VAL A 75 -0.82 8.26 -4.64
C VAL A 75 -0.42 9.28 -5.69
N LYS A 76 -1.13 9.30 -6.83
CA LYS A 76 -0.94 10.34 -7.86
C LYS A 76 -2.26 11.00 -8.22
N PRO A 77 -2.37 12.34 -8.11
CA PRO A 77 -3.53 13.07 -8.57
C PRO A 77 -3.69 13.04 -10.09
N LEU A 78 -4.83 13.56 -10.55
CA LEU A 78 -5.14 13.67 -11.97
C LEU A 78 -4.05 14.45 -12.72
N GLY A 79 -3.57 13.89 -13.82
CA GLY A 79 -2.59 14.51 -14.70
C GLY A 79 -1.13 14.51 -14.21
N SER A 80 -0.81 13.84 -13.10
CA SER A 80 0.58 13.77 -12.59
C SER A 80 1.23 12.39 -12.69
N CYS A 81 0.48 11.38 -13.10
CA CYS A 81 0.98 10.01 -13.18
C CYS A 81 1.86 9.84 -14.42
N THR A 82 3.09 9.37 -14.21
CA THR A 82 4.03 9.08 -15.30
C THR A 82 4.78 7.78 -15.00
N VAL A 83 5.64 7.34 -15.92
CA VAL A 83 6.54 6.19 -15.66
C VAL A 83 7.41 6.44 -14.42
N GLN A 84 7.77 7.69 -14.12
CA GLN A 84 8.46 8.04 -12.88
C GLN A 84 7.66 7.64 -11.64
N SER A 85 6.34 7.82 -11.65
CA SER A 85 5.46 7.41 -10.55
C SER A 85 5.49 5.90 -10.30
N VAL A 86 5.68 5.10 -11.35
CA VAL A 86 5.89 3.64 -11.19
C VAL A 86 7.23 3.36 -10.49
N HIS A 87 8.28 4.11 -10.83
CA HIS A 87 9.57 3.97 -10.17
C HIS A 87 9.57 4.46 -8.72
N GLU A 88 8.82 5.54 -8.42
CA GLU A 88 8.59 6.00 -7.05
C GLU A 88 7.93 4.90 -6.22
N ALA A 89 6.84 4.30 -6.73
CA ALA A 89 6.19 3.16 -6.08
C ALA A 89 7.12 1.95 -5.94
N LEU A 90 7.91 1.64 -6.96
CA LEU A 90 8.89 0.54 -6.94
C LEU A 90 9.95 0.74 -5.86
N ASN A 91 10.44 1.96 -5.66
CA ASN A 91 11.48 2.24 -4.67
C ASN A 91 11.06 1.87 -3.25
N HIS A 92 9.75 1.79 -2.96
CA HIS A 92 9.26 1.36 -1.65
C HIS A 92 9.53 -0.12 -1.36
N THR A 93 9.82 -0.97 -2.36
CA THR A 93 10.11 -2.40 -2.15
C THR A 93 11.38 -2.64 -1.33
N SER A 94 12.19 -1.61 -1.09
CA SER A 94 13.29 -1.68 -0.13
C SER A 94 12.80 -1.89 1.32
N LEU A 95 11.59 -1.45 1.63
CA LEU A 95 11.00 -1.50 2.97
C LEU A 95 9.68 -2.29 3.06
N VAL A 96 8.96 -2.47 1.96
CA VAL A 96 7.62 -3.10 1.96
C VAL A 96 7.55 -4.35 1.08
N ASN A 97 6.65 -5.28 1.42
CA ASN A 97 6.45 -6.51 0.65
C ASN A 97 5.67 -6.30 -0.64
N PHE A 98 4.73 -5.37 -0.65
CA PHE A 98 3.88 -5.09 -1.81
C PHE A 98 3.79 -3.59 -2.04
N THR A 99 3.95 -3.14 -3.28
CA THR A 99 3.83 -1.73 -3.64
C THR A 99 2.70 -1.52 -4.63
N TYR A 100 1.98 -0.41 -4.48
CA TYR A 100 0.86 -0.05 -5.32
C TYR A 100 1.01 1.39 -5.78
N LEU A 101 0.74 1.63 -7.06
CA LEU A 101 0.44 2.94 -7.59
C LEU A 101 -1.08 3.15 -7.55
N VAL A 102 -1.52 4.22 -6.90
CA VAL A 102 -2.92 4.61 -6.75
C VAL A 102 -3.15 5.90 -7.52
N TRP A 103 -3.82 5.81 -8.67
CA TRP A 103 -3.88 6.90 -9.65
C TRP A 103 -5.31 7.44 -9.83
N HIS A 104 -5.49 8.74 -9.57
CA HIS A 104 -6.72 9.44 -9.96
C HIS A 104 -6.78 9.64 -11.48
N THR A 105 -7.75 9.01 -12.13
CA THR A 105 -8.01 9.16 -13.57
C THR A 105 -9.52 9.14 -13.83
N GLU A 106 -10.02 10.10 -14.59
CA GLU A 106 -11.46 10.25 -14.84
C GLU A 106 -12.01 9.18 -15.79
N ASP A 107 -11.18 8.72 -16.73
CA ASP A 107 -11.59 7.84 -17.82
C ASP A 107 -10.45 6.87 -18.16
N TRP A 108 -10.27 5.87 -17.29
CA TRP A 108 -9.29 4.81 -17.51
C TRP A 108 -9.66 4.02 -18.77
N ASP A 109 -8.70 3.94 -19.69
CA ASP A 109 -8.84 3.19 -20.94
C ASP A 109 -7.48 2.57 -21.28
N GLU A 110 -7.38 1.24 -21.19
CA GLU A 110 -6.16 0.49 -21.48
C GLU A 110 -5.70 0.65 -22.93
N ALA A 111 -6.57 1.08 -23.86
CA ALA A 111 -6.19 1.36 -25.25
C ALA A 111 -5.44 2.69 -25.40
N ARG A 112 -5.48 3.59 -24.40
CA ARG A 112 -4.72 4.85 -24.42
C ARG A 112 -3.24 4.57 -24.14
N ASP A 113 -2.37 5.18 -24.92
CA ASP A 113 -0.92 5.00 -24.83
C ASP A 113 -0.41 5.19 -23.39
N GLU A 114 -0.82 6.25 -22.70
CA GLU A 114 -0.42 6.51 -21.32
C GLU A 114 -0.82 5.38 -20.36
N CYS A 115 -2.09 4.98 -20.38
CA CYS A 115 -2.61 3.91 -19.51
C CYS A 115 -1.93 2.58 -19.81
N SER A 116 -1.77 2.22 -21.09
CA SER A 116 -1.09 1.00 -21.51
C SER A 116 0.39 0.97 -21.09
N ILE A 117 1.10 2.10 -21.20
CA ILE A 117 2.50 2.22 -20.77
C ILE A 117 2.62 2.05 -19.26
N ILE A 118 1.78 2.73 -18.48
CA ILE A 118 1.79 2.62 -17.01
C ILE A 118 1.46 1.19 -16.60
N LEU A 119 0.40 0.60 -17.13
CA LEU A 119 0.01 -0.79 -16.84
C LEU A 119 1.14 -1.76 -17.18
N SER A 120 1.76 -1.61 -18.35
CA SER A 120 2.89 -2.44 -18.78
C SER A 120 4.09 -2.31 -17.83
N ARG A 121 4.44 -1.09 -17.40
CA ARG A 121 5.54 -0.85 -16.46
C ARG A 121 5.24 -1.40 -15.07
N CYS A 122 4.04 -1.18 -14.54
CA CYS A 122 3.57 -1.76 -13.29
C CYS A 122 3.66 -3.29 -13.32
N SER A 123 3.16 -3.92 -14.39
CA SER A 123 3.24 -5.38 -14.61
C SER A 123 4.68 -5.88 -14.64
N HIS A 124 5.55 -5.21 -15.40
CA HIS A 124 6.95 -5.57 -15.53
C HIS A 124 7.66 -5.58 -14.16
N TYR A 125 7.49 -4.52 -13.36
CA TYR A 125 8.16 -4.37 -12.07
C TYR A 125 7.43 -5.06 -10.90
N GLY A 126 6.19 -5.51 -11.09
CA GLY A 126 5.39 -6.12 -10.03
C GLY A 126 4.70 -5.12 -9.10
N VAL A 127 4.60 -3.86 -9.51
CA VAL A 127 3.85 -2.82 -8.79
C VAL A 127 2.37 -3.00 -9.10
N GLY A 128 1.53 -3.07 -8.08
CA GLY A 128 0.07 -3.12 -8.26
C GLY A 128 -0.47 -1.79 -8.79
N LEU A 129 -1.56 -1.83 -9.56
CA LEU A 129 -2.18 -0.62 -10.12
C LEU A 129 -3.63 -0.53 -9.67
N ILE A 130 -3.93 0.55 -8.95
CA ILE A 130 -5.27 0.93 -8.52
C ILE A 130 -5.59 2.27 -9.16
N THR A 131 -6.75 2.42 -9.77
CA THR A 131 -7.25 3.71 -10.25
C THR A 131 -8.54 4.07 -9.57
N PHE A 132 -8.92 5.34 -9.62
CA PHE A 132 -10.25 5.80 -9.22
C PHE A 132 -10.62 7.04 -10.02
N SER A 133 -11.91 7.25 -10.27
CA SER A 133 -12.42 8.44 -10.96
C SER A 133 -12.99 9.50 -10.01
N ASP A 134 -13.49 9.08 -8.85
CA ASP A 134 -13.98 9.96 -7.78
C ASP A 134 -13.47 9.47 -6.42
N ALA A 135 -12.62 10.27 -5.78
CA ALA A 135 -12.02 9.96 -4.48
C ALA A 135 -13.08 9.74 -3.38
N CYS A 136 -14.24 10.40 -3.49
CA CYS A 136 -15.31 10.30 -2.51
C CYS A 136 -16.22 9.08 -2.71
N ASP A 137 -16.17 8.42 -3.88
CA ASP A 137 -16.92 7.18 -4.14
C ASP A 137 -16.01 5.95 -4.04
N LEU A 138 -16.14 5.20 -2.95
CA LEU A 138 -15.38 3.97 -2.71
C LEU A 138 -15.57 2.89 -3.79
N ARG A 139 -16.62 2.99 -4.64
CA ARG A 139 -16.86 2.07 -5.76
C ARG A 139 -16.11 2.47 -7.02
N SER A 140 -15.64 3.71 -7.12
CA SER A 140 -14.87 4.19 -8.27
C SER A 140 -13.46 3.58 -8.31
N TYR A 141 -12.98 3.07 -7.17
CA TYR A 141 -11.67 2.44 -7.04
C TYR A 141 -11.64 1.05 -7.70
N VAL A 142 -10.78 0.90 -8.70
CA VAL A 142 -10.59 -0.34 -9.48
C VAL A 142 -9.15 -0.81 -9.33
N LEU A 143 -8.96 -2.10 -9.02
CA LEU A 143 -7.65 -2.76 -9.04
C LEU A 143 -7.48 -3.42 -10.40
N HIS A 144 -6.65 -2.84 -11.27
CA HIS A 144 -6.36 -3.39 -12.59
C HIS A 144 -5.30 -4.48 -12.54
N LEU A 145 -4.33 -4.32 -11.65
CA LEU A 145 -3.20 -5.23 -11.53
C LEU A 145 -2.87 -5.48 -10.05
N PRO A 146 -2.87 -6.74 -9.58
CA PRO A 146 -2.40 -7.06 -8.24
C PRO A 146 -0.88 -6.86 -8.13
N ALA A 147 -0.40 -6.40 -6.98
CA ALA A 147 1.02 -6.29 -6.72
C ALA A 147 1.66 -7.68 -6.54
N ARG A 148 2.94 -7.79 -6.90
CA ARG A 148 3.77 -8.96 -6.65
C ARG A 148 4.47 -8.81 -5.30
N ARG A 149 4.68 -9.92 -4.60
CA ARG A 149 5.44 -9.90 -3.35
C ARG A 149 6.93 -9.71 -3.62
N HIS A 150 7.54 -8.82 -2.87
CA HIS A 150 8.97 -8.63 -2.73
C HIS A 150 9.41 -9.03 -1.32
N GLU A 151 10.67 -9.44 -1.19
CA GLU A 151 11.32 -9.72 0.08
C GLU A 151 12.33 -8.61 0.39
N PRO A 152 11.95 -7.59 1.18
CA PRO A 152 12.89 -6.64 1.75
C PRO A 152 13.98 -7.30 2.61
N ALA A 153 14.98 -6.52 3.00
CA ALA A 153 15.97 -6.95 3.99
C ALA A 153 15.29 -7.35 5.32
N ALA A 154 15.94 -8.22 6.09
CA ALA A 154 15.33 -8.82 7.29
C ALA A 154 14.93 -7.78 8.36
N ASP A 155 15.63 -6.66 8.44
CA ASP A 155 15.43 -5.53 9.35
C ASP A 155 14.48 -4.46 8.80
N ALA A 156 14.14 -4.52 7.52
CA ALA A 156 13.37 -3.48 6.83
C ALA A 156 11.96 -3.28 7.42
N PHE A 157 11.34 -4.36 7.90
CA PHE A 157 10.04 -4.27 8.57
C PHE A 157 10.14 -3.49 9.89
N ASP A 158 11.14 -3.79 10.71
CA ASP A 158 11.37 -3.11 11.98
C ASP A 158 11.75 -1.64 11.74
N GLU A 159 12.60 -1.36 10.75
CA GLU A 159 12.93 0.01 10.32
C GLU A 159 11.66 0.78 9.93
N PHE A 160 10.80 0.18 9.12
CA PHE A 160 9.57 0.82 8.69
C PHE A 160 8.64 1.12 9.87
N VAL A 161 8.42 0.12 10.74
CA VAL A 161 7.54 0.25 11.91
C VAL A 161 8.04 1.36 12.84
N GLU A 162 9.34 1.42 13.11
CA GLU A 162 9.92 2.42 14.01
C GLU A 162 9.94 3.84 13.44
N THR A 163 10.11 3.99 12.11
CA THR A 163 10.27 5.31 11.49
C THR A 163 8.99 5.88 10.92
N ARG A 164 8.01 5.04 10.55
CA ARG A 164 6.81 5.46 9.80
C ARG A 164 5.50 5.33 10.56
N LEU A 165 5.41 4.48 11.58
CA LEU A 165 4.16 4.32 12.33
C LEU A 165 4.09 5.20 13.58
N SER A 166 2.86 5.54 13.95
CA SER A 166 2.60 6.24 15.21
C SER A 166 2.93 5.36 16.42
N GLN A 167 3.15 5.98 17.59
CA GLN A 167 3.34 5.23 18.84
C GLN A 167 2.12 4.34 19.16
N SER A 168 0.91 4.82 18.84
CA SER A 168 -0.34 4.08 19.05
C SER A 168 -0.37 2.80 18.20
N ASP A 169 -0.04 2.91 16.92
CA ASP A 169 -0.02 1.77 15.99
C ASP A 169 1.07 0.76 16.36
N ARG A 170 2.26 1.23 16.74
CA ARG A 170 3.34 0.37 17.25
C ARG A 170 2.89 -0.43 18.48
N THR A 171 2.22 0.24 19.42
CA THR A 171 1.70 -0.41 20.64
C THR A 171 0.64 -1.46 20.30
N LYS A 172 -0.28 -1.14 19.37
CA LYS A 172 -1.30 -2.06 18.87
C LYS A 172 -0.68 -3.29 18.20
N LEU A 173 0.29 -3.09 17.31
CA LEU A 173 1.00 -4.16 16.62
C LEU A 173 1.74 -5.08 17.61
N LEU A 174 2.46 -4.50 18.57
CA LEU A 174 3.17 -5.26 19.61
C LEU A 174 2.20 -6.09 20.47
N GLY A 175 1.04 -5.51 20.81
CA GLY A 175 -0.04 -6.22 21.51
C GLY A 175 -0.49 -7.47 20.76
N TRP A 176 -0.72 -7.36 19.45
CA TRP A 176 -1.08 -8.50 18.62
C TRP A 176 0.03 -9.55 18.55
N ILE A 177 1.27 -9.14 18.26
CA ILE A 177 2.40 -10.08 18.18
C ILE A 177 2.58 -10.84 19.49
N THR A 178 2.40 -10.16 20.64
CA THR A 178 2.50 -10.78 21.97
C THR A 178 1.39 -11.77 22.22
N GLU A 179 0.16 -11.45 21.83
CA GLU A 179 -1.00 -12.35 21.92
C GLU A 179 -0.80 -13.61 21.07
N LEU A 180 -0.28 -13.46 19.86
CA LEU A 180 -0.15 -14.56 18.89
C LEU A 180 1.05 -15.49 19.15
N ARG A 181 1.99 -15.08 20.00
CA ARG A 181 3.13 -15.90 20.45
C ARG A 181 2.80 -16.80 21.65
N ARG A 182 1.69 -16.55 22.33
CA ARG A 182 1.23 -17.36 23.47
C ARG A 182 0.44 -18.57 22.97
#